data_AF-A0A172UWF4-F1
#
_entry.id   AF-A0A172UWF4-F1
#
_cell.length_a   1.000
_cell.length_b   1.000
_cell.length_c   1.000
_cell.angle_alpha   90.00
_cell.angle_beta   90.00
_cell.angle_gamma   90.00
#
_symmetry.space_group_name_H-M   'P 1'
#
loop_
_entity.id
_entity.type
_entity.pdbx_description
1 polymer ?
#
loop_
_entity_poly.entity_id
_entity_poly.type
_entity_poly.pdbx_seq_one_letter_code
_entity_poly.pdbx_strand_id
1 'polypeptide(L)'
;MTEPDFSQWPQLGPYRTLFRVRRRVWVDMMRVFPGLGACSRRQDELPLFVRGSGLRMEPWMEGTLQAWLRRADGGWIAWVSVPATSTNGAAHVTLQLWVEPTAITPERPW
;
A
#
# COMPACT_ATOMS: atom_id res chain seq x y z
N MET A 1 -10.01 4.60 11.63
CA MET A 1 -9.83 3.68 10.49
C MET A 1 -9.50 2.32 11.07
N THR A 2 -10.28 1.29 10.71
CA THR A 2 -10.27 -0.02 11.40
C THR A 2 -9.25 -0.95 10.75
N GLU A 3 -8.44 -1.61 11.57
CA GLU A 3 -7.55 -2.70 11.15
C GLU A 3 -8.39 -3.91 10.66
N PRO A 4 -7.95 -4.66 9.64
CA PRO A 4 -8.60 -5.90 9.24
C PRO A 4 -8.74 -6.85 10.43
N ASP A 5 -9.92 -7.45 10.59
CA ASP A 5 -10.17 -8.41 11.65
C ASP A 5 -9.52 -9.76 11.32
N PHE A 6 -8.58 -10.18 12.17
CA PHE A 6 -7.89 -11.48 12.08
C PHE A 6 -8.37 -12.48 13.15
N SER A 7 -9.41 -12.14 13.93
CA SER A 7 -9.89 -12.96 15.06
C SER A 7 -10.28 -14.39 14.66
N GLN A 8 -10.84 -14.54 13.45
CA GLN A 8 -11.28 -15.83 12.92
C GLN A 8 -10.19 -16.57 12.14
N TRP A 9 -8.96 -16.06 12.05
CA TRP A 9 -7.90 -16.72 11.31
C TRP A 9 -7.19 -17.77 12.17
N PRO A 10 -7.40 -19.08 11.92
CA PRO A 10 -6.84 -20.11 12.77
C PRO A 10 -5.32 -20.15 12.68
N GLN A 11 -4.62 -20.18 13.82
CA GLN A 11 -3.19 -20.50 13.90
C GLN A 11 -2.99 -22.02 14.10
N LEU A 12 -3.85 -22.84 13.50
CA LEU A 12 -3.86 -24.28 13.73
C LEU A 12 -2.89 -24.98 12.78
N GLY A 13 -1.86 -25.59 13.35
CA GLY A 13 -0.90 -26.43 12.64
C GLY A 13 0.55 -25.92 12.67
N PRO A 14 1.51 -26.72 12.18
CA PRO A 14 2.93 -26.37 12.21
C PRO A 14 3.28 -25.21 11.25
N TYR A 15 2.44 -24.93 10.26
CA TYR A 15 2.67 -23.88 9.27
C TYR A 15 1.85 -22.64 9.60
N ARG A 16 2.49 -21.61 10.15
CA ARG A 16 1.85 -20.31 10.38
C ARG A 16 1.49 -19.65 9.05
N THR A 17 0.21 -19.33 8.88
CA THR A 17 -0.32 -18.62 7.71
C THR A 17 -0.49 -17.13 7.97
N LEU A 18 -0.37 -16.66 9.21
CA LEU A 18 -0.47 -15.25 9.58
C LEU A 18 0.72 -14.85 10.45
N PHE A 19 1.43 -13.81 10.03
CA PHE A 19 2.49 -13.17 10.82
C PHE A 19 2.20 -11.68 10.96
N ARG A 20 1.89 -11.22 12.17
CA ARG A 20 1.78 -9.79 12.47
C ARG A 20 3.17 -9.23 12.70
N VAL A 21 3.56 -8.25 11.89
CA VAL A 21 4.89 -7.62 11.93
C VAL A 21 4.69 -6.14 11.68
N ARG A 22 5.13 -5.29 12.61
CA ARG A 22 5.11 -3.84 12.44
C ARG A 22 6.48 -3.35 12.03
N ARG A 23 6.68 -3.10 10.73
CA ARG A 23 7.97 -2.65 10.19
C ARG A 23 7.78 -1.57 9.13
N ARG A 24 8.68 -0.59 9.13
CA ARG A 24 8.77 0.40 8.05
C ARG A 24 9.22 -0.27 6.75
N VAL A 25 8.49 0.00 5.67
CA VAL A 25 8.78 -0.52 4.33
C VAL A 25 8.54 0.58 3.29
N TRP A 26 9.17 0.46 2.14
CA TRP A 26 8.85 1.23 0.95
C TRP A 26 7.97 0.39 0.05
N VAL A 27 6.89 0.99 -0.45
CA VAL A 27 5.90 0.36 -1.31
C VAL A 27 6.04 0.90 -2.72
N ASP A 28 6.22 0.00 -3.69
CA ASP A 28 6.24 0.29 -5.11
C ASP A 28 4.80 0.53 -5.58
N MET A 29 4.40 1.79 -5.61
CA MET A 29 3.03 2.17 -5.96
C MET A 29 2.72 1.85 -7.42
N MET A 30 3.72 1.80 -8.30
CA MET A 30 3.54 1.46 -9.71
C MET A 30 3.17 -0.01 -9.90
N ARG A 31 3.71 -0.90 -9.05
CA ARG A 31 3.29 -2.32 -9.01
C ARG A 31 1.91 -2.50 -8.40
N VAL A 32 1.58 -1.73 -7.35
CA VAL A 32 0.28 -1.81 -6.68
C VAL A 32 -0.84 -1.26 -7.56
N PHE A 33 -0.58 -0.15 -8.25
CA PHE A 33 -1.52 0.48 -9.17
C PHE A 33 -0.88 0.62 -10.55
N PRO A 34 -0.99 -0.41 -11.42
CA PRO A 34 -0.41 -0.38 -12.77
C PRO A 34 -0.85 0.83 -13.62
N GLY A 35 -2.04 1.38 -13.31
CA GLY A 35 -2.59 2.57 -13.97
C GLY A 35 -1.93 3.89 -13.56
N LEU A 36 -1.07 3.94 -12.51
CA LEU A 36 -0.42 5.19 -12.07
C LEU A 36 0.45 5.83 -13.16
N GLY A 37 1.07 5.01 -14.01
CA GLY A 37 1.85 5.49 -15.16
C GLY A 37 1.01 5.76 -16.41
N ALA A 38 -0.24 5.27 -16.44
CA ALA A 38 -1.15 5.38 -17.56
C ALA A 38 -2.13 6.55 -17.31
N CYS A 39 -1.60 7.76 -17.13
CA CYS A 39 -2.44 8.95 -17.08
C CYS A 39 -3.14 9.14 -18.44
N SER A 40 -4.45 8.89 -18.47
CA SER A 40 -5.29 9.00 -19.67
C SER A 40 -5.47 10.45 -20.17
N ARG A 41 -5.16 11.42 -19.31
CA ARG A 41 -5.10 12.86 -19.63
C ARG A 41 -3.79 13.45 -19.15
N ARG A 42 -3.30 14.44 -19.90
CA ARG A 42 -2.11 15.17 -19.46
C ARG A 42 -2.43 16.02 -18.23
N GLN A 43 -1.46 16.21 -17.35
CA GLN A 43 -1.68 16.93 -16.08
C GLN A 43 -2.12 18.39 -16.29
N ASP A 44 -1.76 19.03 -17.40
CA ASP A 44 -2.18 20.37 -17.82
C ASP A 44 -3.63 20.45 -18.28
N GLU A 45 -4.24 19.33 -18.69
CA GLU A 45 -5.65 19.23 -19.08
C GLU A 45 -6.59 19.03 -17.88
N LEU A 46 -6.04 18.79 -16.68
CA LEU A 46 -6.82 18.61 -15.47
C LEU A 46 -7.22 19.96 -14.87
N PRO A 47 -8.48 20.11 -14.40
CA PRO A 47 -8.90 21.29 -13.65
C PRO A 47 -7.96 21.54 -12.46
N LEU A 48 -7.60 22.82 -12.22
CA LEU A 48 -6.68 23.20 -11.16
C LEU A 48 -7.05 22.64 -9.78
N PHE A 49 -8.36 22.58 -9.49
CA PHE A 49 -8.86 22.00 -8.25
C PHE A 49 -8.53 20.51 -8.11
N VAL A 50 -8.63 19.73 -9.19
CA VAL A 50 -8.27 18.31 -9.20
C VAL A 50 -6.76 18.13 -9.04
N ARG A 51 -5.96 19.00 -9.68
CA ARG A 51 -4.50 18.97 -9.54
C ARG A 51 -4.03 19.32 -8.12
N GLY A 52 -4.70 20.25 -7.46
CA GLY A 52 -4.35 20.70 -6.10
C GLY A 52 -4.89 19.78 -5.01
N SER A 53 -6.11 19.29 -5.16
CA SER A 53 -6.80 18.50 -4.12
C SER A 53 -6.73 16.99 -4.35
N GLY A 54 -6.22 16.53 -5.50
CA GLY A 54 -6.06 15.12 -5.82
C GLY A 54 -5.06 14.42 -4.91
N LEU A 55 -5.21 13.10 -4.78
CA LEU A 55 -4.32 12.26 -3.99
C LEU A 55 -2.92 12.23 -4.62
N ARG A 56 -1.92 12.65 -3.85
CA ARG A 56 -0.52 12.56 -4.25
C ARG A 56 -0.03 11.14 -4.10
N MET A 57 0.35 10.54 -5.22
CA MET A 57 1.02 9.24 -5.25
C MET A 57 2.40 9.41 -5.89
N GLU A 58 3.42 8.95 -5.19
CA GLU A 58 4.79 8.87 -5.69
C GLU A 58 5.07 7.43 -6.12
N PRO A 59 6.03 7.17 -7.05
CA PRO A 59 6.38 5.82 -7.47
C PRO A 59 6.72 4.89 -6.30
N TRP A 60 7.36 5.46 -5.28
CA TRP A 60 7.65 4.79 -4.03
C TRP A 60 7.14 5.62 -2.86
N MET A 61 6.36 4.98 -2.01
CA MET A 61 5.83 5.61 -0.80
C MET A 61 6.24 4.84 0.44
N GLU A 62 6.57 5.57 1.49
CA GLU A 62 6.85 4.98 2.78
C GLU A 62 5.55 4.46 3.41
N GLY A 63 5.58 3.22 3.87
CA GLY A 63 4.48 2.59 4.57
C GLY A 63 4.95 1.82 5.80
N THR A 64 3.98 1.31 6.54
CA THR A 64 4.20 0.35 7.63
C THR A 64 3.57 -0.97 7.23
N LEU A 65 4.39 -2.01 7.09
CA LEU A 65 3.93 -3.39 7.08
C LEU A 65 3.31 -3.68 8.44
N GLN A 66 2.12 -4.27 8.43
CA GLN A 66 1.37 -4.65 9.63
C GLN A 66 1.25 -6.16 9.76
N ALA A 67 1.07 -6.87 8.65
CA ALA A 67 0.95 -8.32 8.64
C ALA A 67 1.34 -8.96 7.31
N TRP A 68 1.73 -10.22 7.38
CA TRP A 68 1.83 -11.14 6.27
C TRP A 68 0.77 -12.22 6.39
N LEU A 69 0.09 -12.49 5.29
CA LEU A 69 -0.88 -13.57 5.18
C LEU A 69 -0.45 -14.53 4.08
N ARG A 70 -0.50 -15.82 4.37
CA ARG A 70 -0.18 -16.86 3.40
C ARG A 70 -1.42 -17.16 2.58
N ARG A 71 -1.24 -17.13 1.26
CA ARG A 71 -2.27 -17.46 0.28
C ARG A 71 -2.38 -18.98 0.14
N ALA A 72 -3.54 -19.45 -0.31
CA ALA A 72 -3.79 -20.87 -0.54
C ALA A 72 -2.89 -21.49 -1.64
N ASP A 73 -2.37 -20.65 -2.55
CA ASP A 73 -1.42 -21.06 -3.59
C ASP A 73 0.04 -21.18 -3.08
N GLY A 74 0.26 -21.00 -1.77
CA GLY A 74 1.57 -21.07 -1.13
C GLY A 74 2.34 -19.75 -1.11
N GLY A 75 1.87 -18.73 -1.84
CA GLY A 75 2.42 -17.38 -1.85
C GLY A 75 2.09 -16.58 -0.60
N TRP A 76 2.57 -15.34 -0.55
CA TRP A 76 2.36 -14.43 0.56
C TRP A 76 1.73 -13.14 0.06
N ILE A 77 0.93 -12.49 0.89
CA ILE A 77 0.42 -11.14 0.67
C ILE A 77 0.67 -10.32 1.94
N ALA A 78 1.14 -9.09 1.77
CA ALA A 78 1.40 -8.16 2.85
C ALA A 78 0.24 -7.18 3.00
N TRP A 79 -0.18 -6.93 4.25
CA TRP A 79 -1.00 -5.78 4.58
C TRP A 79 -0.10 -4.62 5.02
N VAL A 80 -0.15 -3.53 4.27
CA VAL A 80 0.62 -2.31 4.53
C VAL A 80 -0.30 -1.11 4.69
N SER A 81 0.07 -0.21 5.60
CA SER A 81 -0.57 1.09 5.77
C SER A 81 0.35 2.20 5.25
N VAL A 82 -0.10 2.95 4.24
CA VAL A 82 0.67 4.02 3.60
C VAL A 82 -0.02 5.37 3.85
N PRO A 83 0.58 6.29 4.63
CA PRO A 83 0.06 7.64 4.72
C PRO A 83 0.23 8.36 3.37
N ALA A 84 -0.84 9.01 2.93
CA ALA A 84 -0.87 9.78 1.70
C ALA A 84 -1.60 11.11 1.93
N THR A 85 -1.31 12.09 1.10
CA THR A 85 -1.84 13.45 1.23
C THR A 85 -2.40 13.93 -0.09
N SER A 86 -3.27 14.95 -0.05
CA SER A 86 -3.58 15.69 -1.26
C SER A 86 -2.33 16.45 -1.74
N THR A 87 -2.27 16.79 -3.03
CA THR A 87 -1.12 17.52 -3.61
C THR A 87 -0.85 18.85 -2.91
N ASN A 88 -1.89 19.55 -2.45
CA ASN A 88 -1.78 20.79 -1.66
C ASN A 88 -1.51 20.56 -0.16
N GLY A 89 -1.41 19.32 0.30
CA GLY A 89 -1.15 18.95 1.69
C GLY A 89 -2.30 19.19 2.67
N ALA A 90 -3.46 19.69 2.22
CA ALA A 90 -4.58 20.02 3.09
C ALA A 90 -5.34 18.78 3.61
N ALA A 91 -5.40 17.71 2.80
CA ALA A 91 -6.09 16.48 3.15
C ALA A 91 -5.08 15.34 3.40
N HIS A 92 -5.42 14.48 4.35
CA HIS A 92 -4.61 13.33 4.74
C HIS A 92 -5.49 12.08 4.72
N VAL A 93 -4.94 10.98 4.19
CA VAL A 93 -5.58 9.68 4.18
C VAL A 93 -4.53 8.60 4.41
N THR A 94 -4.89 7.53 5.10
CA THR A 94 -4.02 6.36 5.18
C THR A 94 -4.59 5.28 4.29
N LEU A 95 -3.84 4.90 3.26
CA LEU A 95 -4.18 3.82 2.36
C LEU A 95 -3.89 2.49 3.05
N GLN A 96 -4.88 1.59 3.08
CA GLN A 96 -4.68 0.20 3.46
C GLN A 96 -4.54 -0.63 2.20
N LEU A 97 -3.36 -1.19 1.98
CA LEU A 97 -3.05 -1.92 0.75
C LEU A 97 -2.72 -3.37 1.09
N TRP A 98 -3.27 -4.28 0.30
CA TRP A 98 -2.87 -5.67 0.26
C TRP A 98 -1.99 -5.86 -0.97
N VAL A 99 -0.72 -6.17 -0.75
CA VAL A 99 0.32 -6.08 -1.78
C VAL A 99 1.14 -7.35 -1.84
N GLU A 100 1.60 -7.68 -3.04
CA GLU A 100 2.53 -8.78 -3.25
C GLU A 100 3.90 -8.48 -2.60
N PRO A 101 4.68 -9.50 -2.20
CA PRO A 101 5.99 -9.30 -1.59
C PRO A 101 6.95 -8.53 -2.50
N THR A 102 6.79 -8.66 -3.81
CA THR A 102 7.59 -7.98 -4.83
C THR A 102 7.28 -6.49 -4.95
N ALA A 103 6.20 -6.02 -4.34
CA ALA A 103 5.82 -4.61 -4.33
C ALA A 103 6.29 -3.87 -3.07
N ILE A 104 7.05 -4.51 -2.18
CA ILE A 104 7.60 -3.87 -0.99
C ILE A 104 9.07 -4.17 -0.79
N THR A 105 9.81 -3.22 -0.20
CA THR A 105 11.21 -3.40 0.19
C THR A 105 11.48 -2.77 1.56
N PRO A 106 12.30 -3.40 2.43
CA PRO A 106 12.70 -2.79 3.70
C PRO A 106 13.70 -1.63 3.52
N GLU A 107 14.39 -1.57 2.38
CA GLU A 107 15.42 -0.60 2.08
C GLU A 107 14.85 0.56 1.26
N ARG A 108 15.43 1.76 1.40
CA ARG A 108 15.04 2.90 0.58
C ARG A 108 15.56 2.68 -0.84
N PRO A 109 14.71 2.69 -1.88
CA PRO A 109 15.12 2.30 -3.23
C PRO A 109 15.80 3.43 -4.04
N TRP A 110 16.50 4.38 -3.38
CA TRP A 110 17.30 5.43 -3.99
C TRP A 110 18.42 5.93 -3.08
#